data_AF-A0A6L6CG03-F1
#
_entry.id   AF-A0A6L6CG03-F1
#
_cell.length_a   1.000
_cell.length_b   1.000
_cell.length_c   1.000
_cell.angle_alpha   90.00
_cell.angle_beta   90.00
_cell.angle_gamma   90.00
#
_symmetry.space_group_name_H-M   'P 1'
#
loop_
_entity.id
_entity.type
_entity.pdbx_description
1 polymer ?
#
loop_
_entity_poly.entity_id
_entity_poly.type
_entity_poly.pdbx_seq_one_letter_code
_entity_poly.pdbx_strand_id
1 'polypeptide(L)'
;MTTYSITATWGAMKLSEEMDITSDLTPDNEIHYAENFILDKWIRLFGDQFIKAADKITAEALKPQRCSSSLDEIASLSDREIEKSSEYGCQ
;
A
#
# COMPACT_ATOMS: atom_id res chain seq x y z
N MET A 1 -8.80 4.28 -11.63
CA MET A 1 -8.45 3.21 -10.68
C MET A 1 -7.52 3.81 -9.65
N THR A 2 -7.91 3.75 -8.38
CA THR A 2 -7.13 4.20 -7.23
C THR A 2 -6.89 3.01 -6.33
N THR A 3 -5.64 2.75 -5.96
CA THR A 3 -5.30 1.68 -5.03
C THR A 3 -5.27 2.26 -3.61
N TYR A 4 -5.94 1.59 -2.68
CA TYR A 4 -5.94 1.95 -1.26
C TYR A 4 -5.23 0.87 -0.47
N SER A 5 -4.40 1.27 0.50
CA SER A 5 -3.74 0.36 1.44
C SER A 5 -4.28 0.58 2.84
N ILE A 6 -4.79 -0.50 3.44
CA ILE A 6 -5.25 -0.53 4.82
C ILE A 6 -4.20 -1.28 5.62
N THR A 7 -3.73 -0.68 6.69
CA THR A 7 -2.70 -1.25 7.57
C THR A 7 -3.21 -1.25 9.01
N ALA A 8 -3.11 -2.40 9.69
CA ALA A 8 -3.26 -2.54 11.13
C ALA A 8 -1.94 -2.96 11.79
N THR A 9 -1.65 -2.44 12.98
CA THR A 9 -0.42 -2.74 13.74
C THR A 9 -0.71 -3.18 15.18
N TRP A 10 0.07 -4.14 15.68
CA TRP A 10 0.09 -4.61 17.08
C TRP A 10 1.55 -4.72 17.54
N GLY A 11 2.07 -3.69 18.21
CA GLY A 11 3.48 -3.56 18.54
C GLY A 11 4.35 -3.66 17.28
N ALA A 12 5.16 -4.72 17.19
CA ALA A 12 6.02 -4.99 16.03
C ALA A 12 5.31 -5.73 14.89
N MET A 13 4.10 -6.26 15.12
CA MET A 13 3.34 -6.98 14.11
C MET A 13 2.55 -6.02 13.23
N LYS A 14 2.52 -6.27 11.92
CA LYS A 14 1.78 -5.49 10.93
C LYS A 14 0.99 -6.42 10.02
N LEU A 15 -0.25 -6.05 9.73
CA LEU A 15 -1.09 -6.61 8.67
C LEU A 15 -1.44 -5.49 7.71
N SER A 16 -1.22 -5.69 6.42
CA SER A 16 -1.60 -4.72 5.40
C SER A 16 -2.23 -5.42 4.21
N GLU A 17 -3.24 -4.80 3.63
CA GLU A 17 -3.92 -5.29 2.44
C GLU A 17 -4.27 -4.11 1.54
N GLU A 18 -4.15 -4.33 0.23
CA GLU A 18 -4.42 -3.35 -0.80
C GLU A 18 -5.71 -3.69 -1.54
N MET A 19 -6.43 -2.65 -1.98
CA MET A 19 -7.65 -2.78 -2.77
C MET A 19 -7.67 -1.75 -3.88
N ASP A 20 -7.83 -2.24 -5.11
CA ASP A 20 -8.09 -1.40 -6.27
C ASP A 20 -9.56 -1.02 -6.35
N ILE A 21 -9.83 0.28 -6.37
CA ILE A 21 -11.16 0.83 -6.58
C ILE A 21 -11.23 1.49 -7.95
N THR A 22 -12.23 1.09 -8.71
CA THR A 22 -12.67 1.82 -9.89
C THR A 22 -14.12 2.25 -9.64
N SER A 23 -14.30 3.53 -9.29
CA SER A 23 -15.59 4.08 -8.91
C SER A 23 -15.72 5.53 -9.38
N ASP A 24 -16.95 6.03 -9.40
CA ASP A 24 -17.28 7.45 -9.60
C ASP A 24 -17.45 8.19 -8.25
N LEU A 25 -17.11 7.53 -7.14
CA LEU A 25 -17.16 8.10 -5.80
C LEU A 25 -16.08 9.18 -5.59
N THR A 26 -16.29 10.05 -4.61
CA THR A 26 -15.24 10.98 -4.18
C THR A 26 -14.11 10.22 -3.47
N PRO A 27 -12.87 10.73 -3.48
CA PRO A 27 -11.73 10.05 -2.83
C PRO A 27 -11.96 9.73 -1.35
N ASP A 28 -12.67 10.61 -0.63
CA ASP A 28 -13.06 10.39 0.77
C ASP A 28 -14.05 9.22 0.90
N ASN A 29 -15.00 9.07 -0.01
CA ASN A 29 -15.93 7.94 0.04
C ASN A 29 -15.25 6.64 -0.39
N GLU A 30 -14.30 6.69 -1.33
CA GLU A 30 -13.51 5.53 -1.75
C GLU A 30 -12.64 5.00 -0.60
N ILE A 31 -11.96 5.86 0.15
CA ILE A 31 -11.10 5.43 1.27
C ILE A 31 -11.92 4.78 2.40
N HIS A 32 -13.07 5.35 2.76
CA HIS A 32 -13.96 4.76 3.77
C HIS A 32 -14.54 3.42 3.28
N TYR A 33 -14.83 3.31 1.98
CA TYR A 33 -15.30 2.05 1.42
C TYR A 33 -14.21 0.97 1.47
N ALA A 34 -12.98 1.29 1.05
CA ALA A 34 -11.83 0.37 1.11
C ALA A 34 -11.56 -0.09 2.55
N GLU A 35 -11.53 0.86 3.49
CA GLU A 35 -11.30 0.58 4.90
C GLU A 35 -12.35 -0.37 5.47
N ASN A 36 -13.64 -0.05 5.31
CA ASN A 36 -14.70 -0.90 5.83
C ASN A 36 -14.71 -2.29 5.19
N PHE A 37 -14.47 -2.39 3.87
CA PHE A 37 -14.45 -3.66 3.17
C PHE A 37 -13.34 -4.59 3.69
N ILE A 38 -12.12 -4.06 3.84
CA ILE A 38 -10.98 -4.82 4.33
C ILE A 38 -11.13 -5.16 5.82
N LEU A 39 -11.64 -4.24 6.64
CA LEU A 39 -11.89 -4.51 8.05
C LEU A 39 -12.94 -5.61 8.24
N ASP A 40 -14.05 -5.56 7.50
CA ASP A 40 -15.07 -6.62 7.54
C ASP A 40 -14.49 -7.98 7.14
N LYS A 41 -13.64 -8.00 6.11
CA LYS A 41 -12.94 -9.22 5.68
C LYS A 41 -12.03 -9.74 6.79
N TRP A 42 -11.19 -8.89 7.38
CA TRP A 42 -10.27 -9.28 8.44
C TRP A 42 -11.00 -9.73 9.71
N ILE A 43 -12.11 -9.09 10.08
CA ILE A 43 -12.97 -9.50 11.19
C ILE A 43 -13.50 -10.93 10.96
N ARG A 44 -13.90 -11.27 9.73
CA ARG A 44 -14.38 -12.63 9.39
C ARG A 44 -13.26 -13.67 9.45
N LEU A 45 -12.03 -13.30 9.11
CA LEU A 45 -10.88 -14.22 9.05
C LEU A 45 -10.21 -14.43 10.41
N PHE A 46 -9.98 -13.35 11.16
CA PHE A 46 -9.19 -13.35 12.39
C PHE A 46 -10.01 -13.11 13.65
N GLY A 47 -11.27 -12.68 13.50
CA GLY A 47 -12.17 -12.33 14.59
C GLY A 47 -12.11 -10.86 14.97
N ASP A 48 -13.26 -10.34 15.41
CA ASP A 48 -13.45 -8.95 15.81
C ASP A 48 -12.49 -8.50 16.93
N GLN A 49 -12.27 -9.36 17.92
CA GLN A 49 -11.39 -9.06 19.06
C GLN A 49 -9.94 -8.83 18.64
N PHE A 50 -9.46 -9.58 17.64
CA PHE A 50 -8.10 -9.43 17.13
C PHE A 50 -7.93 -8.07 16.45
N ILE A 51 -8.87 -7.69 15.58
CA ILE A 51 -8.84 -6.42 14.84
C ILE A 51 -9.01 -5.22 15.77
N LYS A 52 -9.91 -5.29 16.75
CA LYS A 52 -10.11 -4.23 17.75
C LYS A 52 -8.93 -4.06 18.71
N ALA A 53 -8.09 -5.08 18.87
CA ALA A 53 -6.88 -5.00 19.69
C ALA A 53 -5.71 -4.32 18.97
N ALA A 54 -5.87 -3.89 17.71
CA ALA A 54 -4.83 -3.16 16.98
C ALA A 54 -4.54 -1.81 17.66
N ASP A 55 -3.26 -1.48 17.80
CA ASP A 55 -2.83 -0.18 18.35
C ASP A 55 -3.20 0.97 17.40
N LYS A 56 -3.16 0.70 16.10
CA LYS A 56 -3.43 1.67 15.05
C LYS A 56 -3.95 0.96 13.81
N ILE A 57 -4.94 1.58 13.18
CA ILE A 57 -5.43 1.24 11.85
C ILE A 57 -5.31 2.51 11.00
N THR A 58 -4.76 2.38 9.80
CA THR A 58 -4.63 3.48 8.84
C THR A 58 -5.06 3.05 7.46
N ALA A 59 -5.80 3.90 6.77
CA ALA A 59 -6.08 3.79 5.35
C ALA A 59 -5.36 4.92 4.61
N GLU A 60 -4.75 4.63 3.46
CA GLU A 60 -4.14 5.63 2.60
C GLU A 60 -4.29 5.26 1.12
N ALA A 61 -4.46 6.26 0.26
CA ALA A 61 -4.39 6.07 -1.18
C ALA A 61 -2.93 5.90 -1.60
N LEU A 62 -2.61 4.78 -2.24
CA LEU A 62 -1.32 4.58 -2.86
C LEU A 62 -1.28 5.43 -4.12
N LYS A 63 -0.36 6.40 -4.13
CA LYS A 63 -0.05 7.09 -5.38
C LYS A 63 0.47 6.02 -6.35
N PRO A 64 0.01 5.98 -7.60
CA PRO A 64 0.65 5.14 -8.60
C PRO A 64 2.13 5.47 -8.54
N GLN A 65 2.98 4.46 -8.39
CA GLN A 65 4.42 4.66 -8.57
C GLN A 65 4.54 5.30 -9.95
N ARG A 66 4.81 6.61 -9.98
CA ARG A 66 5.41 7.18 -11.16
C ARG A 66 6.68 6.38 -11.28
N CYS A 67 6.77 5.54 -12.31
CA CYS A 67 8.06 5.14 -12.82
C CYS A 67 8.76 6.46 -13.15
N SER A 68 9.47 7.02 -12.17
CA SER A 68 10.53 7.95 -12.47
C SER A 68 11.49 7.09 -13.27
N SER A 69 11.46 7.27 -14.58
CA SER A 69 12.61 6.97 -15.41
C SER A 69 13.80 7.55 -14.66
N SER A 70 14.57 6.66 -14.04
CA SER A 70 15.85 6.96 -13.42
C SER A 70 16.77 7.44 -14.53
N LEU A 71 16.71 8.74 -14.82
CA LEU A 71 17.68 9.44 -15.63
C LEU A 71 18.15 10.74 -14.95
N ASP A 72 17.55 11.14 -13.82
CA ASP A 72 17.96 12.32 -13.04
C ASP A 72 18.63 11.97 -11.69
N GLU A 73 19.11 10.74 -11.52
CA GLU A 73 19.92 10.34 -10.34
C GLU A 73 21.30 9.78 -10.71
N ILE A 74 21.84 10.21 -11.86
CA ILE A 74 23.25 9.97 -12.25
C ILE A 74 24.08 11.26 -12.17
N ALA A 75 23.80 12.12 -11.18
CA ALA A 75 24.56 13.35 -10.95
C ALA A 75 25.15 13.48 -9.53
N SER A 76 25.14 12.42 -8.69
CA SER A 76 25.80 12.50 -7.38
C SER A 76 26.40 11.20 -6.83
N LEU A 77 26.65 10.18 -7.67
CA LEU A 77 27.43 9.01 -7.25
C LEU A 77 28.71 8.93 -8.07
N SER A 78 29.70 9.71 -7.66
CA SER A 78 31.10 9.37 -7.91
C SER A 78 31.40 8.04 -7.23
N ASP A 79 31.76 7.06 -8.05
CA ASP A 79 32.57 5.89 -7.73
C ASP A 79 32.19 5.08 -6.49
N ARG A 80 31.37 4.02 -6.69
CA ARG A 80 31.80 2.63 -6.45
C ARG A 80 30.68 1.61 -6.70
N GLU A 81 31.06 0.60 -7.48
CA GLU A 81 30.49 -0.75 -7.58
C GLU A 81 29.16 -0.90 -8.33
N ILE A 82 29.32 -0.98 -9.66
CA ILE A 82 28.41 -1.69 -10.57
C ILE A 82 28.54 -3.19 -10.30
N GLU A 83 27.50 -3.84 -9.81
CA GLU A 83 27.23 -5.24 -10.19
C GLU A 83 25.72 -5.56 -10.18
N LYS A 84 25.20 -5.85 -11.40
CA LYS A 84 24.15 -6.81 -11.79
C LYS A 84 22.90 -6.98 -10.91
N SER A 85 21.66 -7.06 -11.40
CA SER A 85 21.04 -7.22 -12.73
C SER A 85 19.56 -6.85 -12.49
N SER A 86 18.95 -5.93 -13.24
CA SER A 86 18.22 -6.21 -14.49
C SER A 86 17.44 -7.53 -14.46
N GLU A 87 16.12 -7.44 -14.23
CA GLU A 87 15.06 -8.10 -15.00
C GLU A 87 13.77 -8.05 -14.19
N TYR A 88 12.85 -7.15 -14.53
CA TYR A 88 11.42 -7.46 -14.69
C TYR A 88 10.84 -6.36 -15.59
N GLY A 89 10.66 -6.70 -16.86
CA GLY A 89 10.00 -5.85 -17.85
C GLY A 89 8.49 -5.79 -17.60
N CYS A 90 7.91 -4.60 -17.66
CA CYS A 90 6.48 -4.45 -17.91
C CYS A 90 6.22 -4.79 -19.39
N GLN A 91 5.42 -5.83 -19.64
CA GLN A 91 4.78 -6.07 -20.93
C GLN A 91 3.66 -5.07 -21.18
#